data_AF-A0A7Y2YTW5-F1
#
_entry.id   AF-A0A7Y2YTW5-F1
#
_cell.length_a   1.000
_cell.length_b   1.000
_cell.length_c   1.000
_cell.angle_alpha   90.00
_cell.angle_beta   90.00
_cell.angle_gamma   90.00
#
_symmetry.space_group_name_H-M   'P 1'
#
loop_
_entity.id
_entity.type
_entity.pdbx_description
1 polymer ?
#
loop_
_entity_poly.entity_id
_entity_poly.type
_entity_poly.pdbx_seq_one_letter_code
_entity_poly.pdbx_strand_id
1 'polypeptide(L)'
;MDVEARVAEAANAVRSRIGDLQPVVGLVLGSGLGSLGDEFEEAVRIPYEDLPHWPPVGVAGHSGTLVAGLLQGVPAVALKGRAHLYEGHSAGVATLPVRVMAALGIRALFVSNAAGAINPDFEPGDLMLISDHLNLMGQNPLTGPVVAGDHRFPDMTDAYDSALRMLARETALSADVPLKEGVYAGLLGPSYETPAEIRMLERVGADAVG
;
A
#
# COMPACT_ATOMS: atom_id res chain seq x y z
N MET A 1 13.24 -20.48 -5.66
CA MET A 1 12.44 -19.93 -6.76
C MET A 1 12.71 -18.44 -6.80
N ASP A 2 13.02 -17.91 -7.98
CA ASP A 2 13.26 -16.48 -8.17
C ASP A 2 11.94 -15.68 -8.01
N VAL A 3 12.05 -14.39 -7.68
CA VAL A 3 10.92 -13.48 -7.44
C VAL A 3 9.99 -13.43 -8.66
N GLU A 4 10.54 -13.41 -9.88
CA GLU A 4 9.75 -13.39 -11.10
C GLU A 4 8.80 -14.59 -11.21
N ALA A 5 9.31 -15.79 -10.93
CA ALA A 5 8.52 -17.01 -10.98
C ALA A 5 7.44 -17.02 -9.90
N ARG A 6 7.74 -16.53 -8.69
CA ARG A 6 6.74 -16.40 -7.61
C ARG A 6 5.63 -15.43 -7.98
N VAL A 7 5.99 -14.27 -8.53
CA VAL A 7 5.03 -13.25 -8.99
C VAL A 7 4.16 -13.79 -10.11
N ALA A 8 4.76 -14.47 -11.10
CA ALA A 8 4.02 -15.04 -12.23
C ALA A 8 3.03 -16.13 -11.77
N GLU A 9 3.45 -17.03 -10.88
CA GLU A 9 2.59 -18.08 -10.33
C GLU A 9 1.41 -17.49 -9.55
N ALA A 10 1.67 -16.51 -8.66
CA ALA A 10 0.62 -15.83 -7.90
C ALA A 10 -0.31 -15.01 -8.80
N ALA A 11 0.22 -14.27 -9.78
CA ALA A 11 -0.60 -13.52 -10.73
C ALA A 11 -1.49 -14.43 -11.57
N ASN A 12 -0.98 -15.58 -12.02
CA ASN A 12 -1.78 -16.56 -12.76
C ASN A 12 -2.87 -17.20 -11.88
N ALA A 13 -2.59 -17.45 -10.60
CA ALA A 13 -3.58 -17.92 -9.63
C ALA A 13 -4.69 -16.89 -9.36
N VAL A 14 -4.38 -15.59 -9.43
CA VAL A 14 -5.40 -14.54 -9.38
C VAL A 14 -6.19 -14.50 -10.70
N ARG A 15 -5.52 -14.44 -11.85
CA ARG A 15 -6.16 -14.37 -13.19
C ARG A 15 -7.16 -15.51 -13.41
N SER A 16 -6.81 -16.74 -13.02
CA SER A 16 -7.70 -17.90 -13.17
C SER A 16 -9.00 -17.78 -12.39
N ARG A 17 -9.04 -16.95 -11.34
CA ARG A 17 -10.22 -16.72 -10.49
C ARG A 17 -11.01 -15.47 -10.91
N ILE A 18 -10.35 -14.43 -11.40
CA ILE A 18 -10.99 -13.17 -11.78
C ILE A 18 -11.49 -13.14 -13.24
N GLY A 19 -11.19 -14.19 -14.02
CA GLY A 19 -11.67 -14.33 -15.39
C GLY A 19 -11.10 -13.27 -16.32
N ASP A 20 -11.98 -12.62 -17.11
CA ASP A 20 -11.60 -11.62 -18.11
C ASP A 20 -11.38 -10.21 -17.53
N LEU A 21 -11.63 -10.01 -16.22
CA LEU A 21 -11.44 -8.72 -15.56
C LEU A 21 -9.99 -8.24 -15.75
N GLN A 22 -9.82 -6.99 -16.18
CA GLN A 22 -8.52 -6.33 -16.34
C GLN A 22 -8.40 -5.14 -15.37
N PRO A 23 -7.93 -5.35 -14.12
CA PRO A 23 -7.81 -4.27 -13.15
C PRO A 23 -6.85 -3.19 -13.64
N VAL A 24 -7.30 -1.93 -13.60
CA VAL A 24 -6.48 -0.76 -13.93
C VAL A 24 -6.04 0.00 -12.68
N VAL A 25 -6.71 -0.24 -11.54
CA VAL A 25 -6.38 0.35 -10.24
C VAL A 25 -6.13 -0.75 -9.20
N GLY A 26 -5.06 -0.59 -8.45
CA GLY A 26 -4.77 -1.37 -7.25
C GLY A 26 -5.05 -0.55 -5.98
N LEU A 27 -5.58 -1.19 -4.94
CA LEU A 27 -5.74 -0.60 -3.61
C LEU A 27 -5.09 -1.46 -2.54
N VAL A 28 -4.37 -0.84 -1.61
CA VAL A 28 -3.91 -1.47 -0.37
C VAL A 28 -4.69 -0.85 0.79
N LEU A 29 -5.64 -1.61 1.33
CA LEU A 29 -6.53 -1.14 2.38
C LEU A 29 -5.91 -1.45 3.74
N GLY A 30 -5.41 -0.41 4.40
CA GLY A 30 -4.88 -0.49 5.76
C GLY A 30 -5.98 -0.53 6.83
N SER A 31 -5.55 -0.50 8.09
CA SER A 31 -6.43 -0.46 9.25
C SER A 31 -7.49 0.64 9.12
N GLY A 32 -8.76 0.27 9.31
CA GLY A 32 -9.89 1.20 9.27
C GLY A 32 -10.55 1.38 7.90
N LEU A 33 -9.90 0.99 6.80
CA LEU A 33 -10.44 1.15 5.43
C LEU A 33 -10.82 -0.17 4.75
N GLY A 34 -10.80 -1.28 5.49
CA GLY A 34 -11.16 -2.60 4.96
C GLY A 34 -12.59 -2.68 4.42
N SER A 35 -13.52 -1.88 4.95
CA SER A 35 -14.93 -1.85 4.50
C SER A 35 -15.09 -1.39 3.05
N LEU A 36 -14.15 -0.60 2.51
CA LEU A 36 -14.17 -0.20 1.10
C LEU A 36 -14.10 -1.42 0.16
N GLY A 37 -13.43 -2.50 0.59
CA GLY A 37 -13.40 -3.74 -0.18
C GLY A 37 -14.75 -4.47 -0.23
N ASP A 38 -15.72 -4.09 0.60
CA ASP A 38 -17.09 -4.64 0.58
C ASP A 38 -18.00 -3.92 -0.42
N GLU A 39 -17.60 -2.74 -0.89
CA GLU A 39 -18.33 -1.94 -1.91
C GLU A 39 -18.07 -2.41 -3.35
N PHE A 40 -17.16 -3.36 -3.56
CA PHE A 40 -16.90 -3.89 -4.89
C PHE A 40 -18.12 -4.65 -5.43
N GLU A 41 -18.53 -4.27 -6.63
CA GLU A 41 -19.53 -4.95 -7.44
C GLU A 41 -18.88 -6.08 -8.25
N GLU A 42 -19.66 -7.12 -8.55
CA GLU A 42 -19.19 -8.32 -9.28
C GLU A 42 -17.92 -8.94 -8.68
N ALA A 43 -17.77 -8.81 -7.36
CA ALA A 43 -16.52 -9.05 -6.68
C ALA A 43 -16.17 -10.54 -6.55
N VAL A 44 -14.99 -10.89 -7.06
CA VAL A 44 -14.28 -12.13 -6.73
C VAL A 44 -13.42 -11.87 -5.49
N ARG A 45 -13.64 -12.69 -4.46
CA ARG A 45 -12.91 -12.61 -3.18
C ARG A 45 -12.02 -13.84 -3.05
N ILE A 46 -10.72 -13.63 -2.89
CA ILE A 46 -9.71 -14.69 -2.86
C ILE A 46 -8.97 -14.59 -1.51
N PRO A 47 -9.13 -15.57 -0.61
CA PRO A 47 -8.32 -15.66 0.60
C PRO A 47 -6.82 -15.68 0.26
N TYR A 48 -5.99 -15.04 1.08
CA TYR A 48 -4.55 -15.04 0.87
C TYR A 48 -3.92 -16.43 0.98
N GLU A 49 -4.48 -17.31 1.81
CA GLU A 49 -4.06 -18.72 1.93
C GLU A 49 -4.24 -19.52 0.64
N ASP A 50 -5.17 -19.09 -0.22
CA ASP A 50 -5.43 -19.70 -1.52
C ASP A 50 -4.50 -19.18 -2.62
N LEU A 51 -3.61 -18.23 -2.31
CA LEU A 51 -2.66 -17.63 -3.23
C LEU A 51 -1.24 -18.14 -2.96
N PRO A 52 -0.53 -18.64 -3.99
CA PRO A 52 0.81 -19.16 -3.80
C PRO A 52 1.78 -18.04 -3.42
N HIS A 53 2.72 -18.35 -2.53
CA HIS A 53 3.78 -17.44 -2.04
C HIS A 53 3.28 -16.21 -1.26
N TRP A 54 1.97 -16.08 -1.04
CA TRP A 54 1.41 -14.91 -0.38
C TRP A 54 1.83 -14.86 1.10
N PRO A 55 2.19 -13.67 1.62
CA PRO A 55 2.51 -13.57 3.04
C PRO A 55 1.27 -13.80 3.90
N PRO A 56 1.39 -14.54 5.02
CA PRO A 56 0.33 -14.59 6.01
C PRO A 56 0.13 -13.20 6.62
N VAL A 57 -1.08 -12.94 7.13
CA VAL A 57 -1.40 -11.71 7.88
C VAL A 57 -1.77 -12.10 9.29
N GLY A 58 -1.03 -11.60 10.28
CA GLY A 58 -1.26 -11.88 11.70
C GLY A 58 -1.96 -10.74 12.46
N VAL A 59 -2.09 -9.56 11.84
CA VAL A 59 -2.61 -8.36 12.51
C VAL A 59 -4.13 -8.34 12.58
N ALA A 60 -4.67 -8.06 13.78
CA ALA A 60 -6.11 -7.92 14.00
C ALA A 60 -6.71 -6.82 13.10
N GLY A 61 -7.82 -7.15 12.41
CA GLY A 61 -8.49 -6.26 11.47
C GLY A 61 -8.06 -6.43 10.01
N HIS A 62 -7.05 -7.26 9.72
CA HIS A 62 -6.71 -7.66 8.35
C HIS A 62 -7.43 -8.96 8.00
N SER A 63 -8.44 -8.89 7.11
CA SER A 63 -9.21 -10.08 6.74
C SER A 63 -8.41 -11.09 5.91
N GLY A 64 -7.29 -10.65 5.31
CA GLY A 64 -6.43 -11.52 4.51
C GLY A 64 -7.08 -11.94 3.22
N THR A 65 -7.64 -10.99 2.48
CA THR A 65 -8.43 -11.25 1.27
C THR A 65 -8.07 -10.29 0.16
N LEU A 66 -7.81 -10.83 -1.03
CA LEU A 66 -7.73 -10.06 -2.26
C LEU A 66 -9.14 -9.96 -2.84
N VAL A 67 -9.59 -8.76 -3.14
CA VAL A 67 -10.89 -8.49 -3.77
C VAL A 67 -10.64 -7.93 -5.16
N ALA A 68 -11.28 -8.49 -6.18
CA ALA A 68 -11.22 -7.96 -7.54
C ALA A 68 -12.63 -7.86 -8.11
N GLY A 69 -12.93 -6.76 -8.80
CA GLY A 69 -14.26 -6.50 -9.33
C GLY A 69 -14.36 -5.07 -9.86
N LEU A 70 -15.55 -4.50 -9.82
CA LEU A 70 -15.80 -3.12 -10.18
C LEU A 70 -15.98 -2.27 -8.93
N LEU A 71 -15.24 -1.17 -8.82
CA LEU A 71 -15.45 -0.13 -7.81
C LEU A 71 -15.90 1.13 -8.53
N GLN A 72 -17.14 1.56 -8.33
CA GLN A 72 -17.73 2.70 -9.05
C GLN A 72 -17.58 2.56 -10.59
N GLY A 73 -17.79 1.34 -11.11
CA GLY A 73 -17.64 1.00 -12.53
C GLY A 73 -16.19 0.86 -13.03
N VAL A 74 -15.18 1.05 -12.16
CA VAL A 74 -13.76 0.92 -12.52
C VAL A 74 -13.26 -0.49 -12.19
N PRO A 75 -12.68 -1.23 -13.14
CA PRO A 75 -12.00 -2.50 -12.86
C PRO A 75 -10.84 -2.30 -11.90
N ALA A 76 -10.93 -2.90 -10.72
CA ALA A 76 -9.97 -2.70 -9.65
C ALA A 76 -9.64 -4.01 -8.92
N VAL A 77 -8.51 -3.99 -8.22
CA VAL A 77 -8.11 -5.03 -7.28
C VAL A 77 -7.70 -4.37 -5.97
N ALA A 78 -8.12 -4.93 -4.84
CA ALA A 78 -7.87 -4.42 -3.51
C ALA A 78 -7.32 -5.50 -2.59
N LEU A 79 -6.38 -5.13 -1.74
CA LEU A 79 -5.85 -5.94 -0.65
C LEU A 79 -6.54 -5.54 0.64
N LYS A 80 -7.41 -6.40 1.18
CA LYS A 80 -8.02 -6.23 2.50
C LYS A 80 -7.03 -6.72 3.57
N GLY A 81 -6.15 -5.82 3.97
CA GLY A 81 -5.04 -6.09 4.87
C GLY A 81 -3.72 -6.34 4.13
N ARG A 82 -2.62 -6.14 4.85
CA ARG A 82 -1.24 -6.22 4.35
C ARG A 82 -0.32 -6.83 5.41
N ALA A 83 0.76 -7.44 4.95
CA ALA A 83 1.84 -7.92 5.81
C ALA A 83 2.79 -6.76 6.17
N HIS A 84 3.33 -6.79 7.39
CA HIS A 84 4.27 -5.80 7.90
C HIS A 84 5.64 -6.42 8.16
N LEU A 85 6.68 -5.59 8.13
CA LEU A 85 8.05 -6.04 8.39
C LEU A 85 8.24 -6.48 9.86
N TYR A 86 7.56 -5.83 10.82
CA TYR A 86 7.62 -6.23 12.23
C TYR A 86 7.04 -7.62 12.51
N GLU A 87 6.26 -8.20 11.59
CA GLU A 87 5.77 -9.59 11.67
C GLU A 87 6.89 -10.60 11.33
N GLY A 88 8.10 -10.12 11.03
CA GLY A 88 9.27 -10.94 10.68
C GLY A 88 9.43 -11.17 9.18
N HIS A 89 8.61 -10.49 8.35
CA HIS A 89 8.71 -10.58 6.90
C HIS A 89 9.82 -9.66 6.36
N SER A 90 10.50 -10.10 5.31
CA SER A 90 11.41 -9.22 4.55
C SER A 90 10.61 -8.22 3.72
N ALA A 91 11.22 -7.08 3.39
CA ALA A 91 10.60 -6.09 2.52
C ALA A 91 10.17 -6.68 1.15
N GLY A 92 10.93 -7.63 0.60
CA GLY A 92 10.57 -8.31 -0.65
C GLY A 92 9.34 -9.21 -0.54
N VAL A 93 9.12 -9.84 0.61
CA VAL A 93 7.92 -10.63 0.89
C VAL A 93 6.70 -9.73 1.10
N ALA A 94 6.86 -8.67 1.88
CA ALA A 94 5.78 -7.70 2.14
C ALA A 94 5.31 -6.98 0.86
N THR A 95 6.21 -6.80 -0.11
CA THR A 95 5.91 -6.11 -1.39
C THR A 95 5.51 -7.05 -2.53
N LEU A 96 5.53 -8.39 -2.32
CA LEU A 96 5.09 -9.36 -3.33
C LEU A 96 3.67 -9.07 -3.85
N PRO A 97 2.65 -8.77 -3.02
CA PRO A 97 1.31 -8.46 -3.50
C PRO A 97 1.26 -7.29 -4.49
N VAL A 98 2.09 -6.27 -4.29
CA VAL A 98 2.18 -5.10 -5.19
C VAL A 98 2.75 -5.51 -6.54
N ARG A 99 3.80 -6.34 -6.57
CA ARG A 99 4.34 -6.90 -7.82
C ARG A 99 3.31 -7.75 -8.55
N VAL A 100 2.49 -8.52 -7.82
CA VAL A 100 1.39 -9.30 -8.40
C VAL A 100 0.34 -8.37 -9.02
N MET A 101 -0.09 -7.32 -8.32
CA MET A 101 -1.04 -6.35 -8.90
C MET A 101 -0.47 -5.67 -10.15
N ALA A 102 0.81 -5.30 -10.15
CA ALA A 102 1.47 -4.76 -11.35
C ALA A 102 1.45 -5.77 -12.51
N ALA A 103 1.71 -7.05 -12.24
CA ALA A 103 1.60 -8.11 -13.24
C ALA A 103 0.15 -8.31 -13.74
N LEU A 104 -0.86 -8.02 -12.93
CA LEU A 104 -2.27 -8.01 -13.36
C LEU A 104 -2.63 -6.83 -14.28
N GLY A 105 -1.76 -5.82 -14.39
CA GLY A 105 -1.91 -4.72 -15.33
C GLY A 105 -2.36 -3.39 -14.71
N ILE A 106 -2.36 -3.26 -13.39
CA ILE A 106 -2.72 -1.98 -12.76
C ILE A 106 -1.80 -0.85 -13.23
N ARG A 107 -2.35 0.36 -13.31
CA ARG A 107 -1.67 1.57 -13.76
C ARG A 107 -1.57 2.62 -12.67
N ALA A 108 -2.41 2.53 -11.65
CA ALA A 108 -2.36 3.34 -10.44
C ALA A 108 -2.47 2.44 -9.21
N LEU A 109 -1.74 2.79 -8.16
CA LEU A 109 -1.79 2.12 -6.86
C LEU A 109 -2.16 3.15 -5.79
N PHE A 110 -3.28 2.93 -5.11
CA PHE A 110 -3.66 3.68 -3.93
C PHE A 110 -3.27 2.89 -2.69
N VAL A 111 -2.45 3.49 -1.83
CA VAL A 111 -2.04 2.88 -0.56
C VAL A 111 -2.65 3.67 0.58
N SER A 112 -3.15 2.94 1.59
CA SER A 112 -3.70 3.54 2.79
C SER A 112 -3.13 2.90 4.05
N ASN A 113 -3.01 3.70 5.10
CA ASN A 113 -2.54 3.27 6.40
C ASN A 113 -3.20 4.12 7.50
N ALA A 114 -3.04 3.66 8.74
CA ALA A 114 -3.21 4.50 9.92
C ALA A 114 -1.82 4.92 10.38
N ALA A 115 -1.67 6.18 10.77
CA ALA A 115 -0.40 6.78 11.16
C ALA A 115 -0.57 7.65 12.40
N GLY A 116 0.51 7.81 13.17
CA GLY A 116 0.60 8.83 14.21
C GLY A 116 0.93 10.19 13.59
N ALA A 117 0.19 11.23 13.97
CA ALA A 117 0.51 12.60 13.58
C ALA A 117 1.75 13.10 14.35
N ILE A 118 2.69 13.71 13.62
CA ILE A 118 3.85 14.42 14.16
C ILE A 118 3.65 15.92 14.04
N ASN A 119 3.09 16.35 12.90
CA ASN A 119 2.79 17.76 12.67
C ASN A 119 1.78 18.26 13.72
N PRO A 120 2.10 19.30 14.51
CA PRO A 120 1.23 19.78 15.58
C PRO A 120 -0.08 20.43 15.10
N ASP A 121 -0.18 20.75 13.80
CA ASP A 121 -1.39 21.30 13.19
C ASP A 121 -2.38 20.21 12.73
N PHE A 122 -2.06 18.93 12.96
CA PHE A 122 -2.92 17.80 12.63
C PHE A 122 -3.63 17.28 13.88
N GLU A 123 -4.86 16.81 13.68
CA GLU A 123 -5.70 16.25 14.74
C GLU A 123 -6.03 14.77 14.46
N PRO A 124 -6.26 13.94 15.49
CA PRO A 124 -6.74 12.58 15.29
C PRO A 124 -8.03 12.55 14.44
N GLY A 125 -7.99 11.80 13.33
CA GLY A 125 -9.09 11.72 12.37
C GLY A 125 -8.85 12.51 11.09
N ASP A 126 -7.81 13.35 11.03
CA ASP A 126 -7.41 14.01 9.79
C ASP A 126 -7.03 13.00 8.70
N LEU A 127 -7.44 13.30 7.46
CA LEU A 127 -6.97 12.62 6.27
C LEU A 127 -5.73 13.35 5.74
N MET A 128 -4.62 12.63 5.59
CA MET A 128 -3.39 13.17 5.01
C MET A 128 -3.08 12.50 3.67
N LEU A 129 -2.91 13.31 2.64
CA LEU A 129 -2.30 12.92 1.38
C LEU A 129 -0.78 12.84 1.56
N ILE A 130 -0.19 11.69 1.27
CA ILE A 130 1.27 11.53 1.33
C ILE A 130 1.90 12.20 0.11
N SER A 131 2.77 13.18 0.33
CA SER A 131 3.51 13.87 -0.72
C SER A 131 4.94 13.37 -0.91
N ASP A 132 5.53 12.81 0.16
CA ASP A 132 6.87 12.23 0.15
C ASP A 132 7.04 11.25 1.33
N HIS A 133 8.15 10.53 1.41
CA HIS A 133 8.45 9.65 2.54
C HIS A 133 9.91 9.61 2.98
N LEU A 134 10.10 9.23 4.25
CA LEU A 134 11.39 8.84 4.81
C LEU A 134 11.36 7.34 5.09
N ASN A 135 12.25 6.58 4.46
CA ASN A 135 12.40 5.15 4.78
C ASN A 135 13.43 4.96 5.91
N LEU A 136 12.93 4.75 7.12
CA LEU A 136 13.71 4.47 8.34
C LEU A 136 13.53 3.03 8.83
N MET A 137 13.01 2.14 7.98
CA MET A 137 12.75 0.73 8.32
C MET A 137 14.01 -0.14 8.33
N GLY A 138 15.15 0.39 7.85
CA GLY A 138 16.41 -0.36 7.73
C GLY A 138 16.38 -1.46 6.65
N GLN A 139 15.36 -1.47 5.80
CA GLN A 139 15.22 -2.41 4.69
C GLN A 139 14.77 -1.70 3.41
N ASN A 140 15.13 -2.26 2.26
CA ASN A 140 14.67 -1.82 0.95
C ASN A 140 14.23 -3.04 0.12
N PRO A 141 13.01 -3.06 -0.44
CA PRO A 141 12.47 -4.21 -1.18
C PRO A 141 13.22 -4.52 -2.49
N LEU A 142 14.05 -3.59 -2.97
CA LEU A 142 14.89 -3.76 -4.17
C LEU A 142 16.31 -4.24 -3.84
N THR A 143 16.62 -4.50 -2.57
CA THR A 143 17.91 -5.10 -2.18
C THR A 143 18.03 -6.50 -2.77
N GLY A 144 19.00 -6.71 -3.65
CA GLY A 144 19.29 -8.01 -4.24
C GLY A 144 19.63 -7.93 -5.74
N PRO A 145 19.53 -9.06 -6.45
CA PRO A 145 19.56 -9.10 -7.91
C PRO A 145 18.43 -8.26 -8.52
N VAL A 146 18.68 -7.66 -9.69
CA VAL A 146 17.62 -7.00 -10.48
C VAL A 146 16.77 -8.07 -11.12
N VAL A 147 15.45 -7.89 -11.05
CA VAL A 147 14.47 -8.74 -11.73
C VAL A 147 13.93 -8.02 -12.97
N ALA A 148 13.42 -8.78 -13.94
CA ALA A 148 12.86 -8.26 -15.17
C ALA A 148 11.76 -7.23 -14.90
N GLY A 149 11.87 -6.07 -15.56
CA GLY A 149 10.97 -4.93 -15.37
C GLY A 149 11.42 -3.92 -14.32
N ASP A 150 12.37 -4.26 -13.45
CA ASP A 150 12.91 -3.32 -12.47
C ASP A 150 14.02 -2.42 -13.08
N HIS A 151 14.11 -1.21 -12.56
CA HIS A 151 15.29 -0.36 -12.72
C HIS A 151 16.26 -0.63 -11.56
N ARG A 152 17.57 -0.75 -11.83
CA ARG A 152 18.58 -0.93 -10.76
C ARG A 152 18.57 0.21 -9.75
N PHE A 153 18.35 1.43 -10.23
CA PHE A 153 18.32 2.66 -9.45
C PHE A 153 17.09 3.48 -9.90
N PRO A 154 15.89 3.17 -9.38
CA PRO A 154 14.70 3.94 -9.72
C PRO A 154 14.83 5.36 -9.18
N ASP A 155 14.40 6.34 -9.98
CA ASP A 155 14.23 7.71 -9.50
C ASP A 155 13.07 7.76 -8.49
N MET A 156 13.24 8.54 -7.43
CA MET A 156 12.26 8.70 -6.35
C MET A 156 11.75 10.14 -6.25
N THR A 157 12.08 11.01 -7.21
CA THR A 157 11.76 12.45 -7.17
C THR A 157 10.24 12.70 -7.18
N ASP A 158 9.48 11.85 -7.88
CA ASP A 158 8.00 11.88 -7.90
C ASP A 158 7.44 10.49 -7.58
N ALA A 159 7.92 9.88 -6.48
CA ALA A 159 7.45 8.56 -6.02
C ALA A 159 5.94 8.54 -5.70
N TYR A 160 5.37 9.71 -5.37
CA TYR A 160 3.94 9.96 -5.22
C TYR A 160 3.46 10.86 -6.36
N ASP A 161 2.92 10.21 -7.40
CA ASP A 161 2.55 10.84 -8.67
C ASP A 161 1.83 12.20 -8.49
N SER A 162 2.46 13.24 -9.03
CA SER A 162 1.98 14.62 -8.89
C SER A 162 0.60 14.87 -9.50
N ALA A 163 0.21 14.15 -10.55
CA ALA A 163 -1.11 14.28 -11.17
C ALA A 163 -2.20 13.61 -10.32
N LEU A 164 -1.92 12.43 -9.75
CA LEU A 164 -2.83 11.77 -8.81
C LEU A 164 -2.99 12.58 -7.51
N ARG A 165 -1.92 13.20 -7.00
CA ARG A 165 -2.01 14.11 -5.86
C ARG A 165 -2.85 15.34 -6.16
N MET A 166 -2.71 15.93 -7.35
CA MET A 166 -3.57 17.03 -7.79
C MET A 166 -5.04 16.62 -7.83
N LEU A 167 -5.35 15.47 -8.46
CA LEU A 167 -6.69 14.92 -8.53
C LEU A 167 -7.30 14.66 -7.15
N ALA A 168 -6.51 14.13 -6.20
CA ALA A 168 -6.96 13.90 -4.83
C ALA A 168 -7.36 15.21 -4.13
N ARG A 169 -6.56 16.28 -4.29
CA ARG A 169 -6.87 17.62 -3.72
C ARG A 169 -8.13 18.22 -4.31
N GLU A 170 -8.28 18.16 -5.63
CA GLU A 170 -9.48 18.66 -6.32
C GLU A 170 -10.74 17.88 -5.88
N THR A 171 -10.61 16.56 -5.75
CA THR A 171 -11.69 15.69 -5.28
C THR A 171 -12.08 16.03 -3.84
N ALA A 172 -11.11 16.15 -2.94
CA ALA A 172 -11.36 16.50 -1.54
C ALA A 172 -12.02 17.88 -1.41
N LEU A 173 -11.55 18.88 -2.17
CA LEU A 173 -12.17 20.20 -2.22
C LEU A 173 -13.62 20.13 -2.72
N SER A 174 -13.88 19.36 -3.78
CA SER A 174 -15.23 19.22 -4.34
C SER A 174 -16.20 18.49 -3.40
N ALA A 175 -15.68 17.61 -2.55
CA ALA A 175 -16.43 16.82 -1.58
C ALA A 175 -16.54 17.50 -0.20
N ASP A 176 -15.97 18.70 -0.03
CA ASP A 176 -15.86 19.41 1.26
C ASP A 176 -15.19 18.55 2.35
N VAL A 177 -14.16 17.78 1.96
CA VAL A 177 -13.36 16.94 2.85
C VAL A 177 -12.06 17.68 3.17
N PRO A 178 -11.79 18.03 4.44
CA PRO A 178 -10.49 18.52 4.85
C PRO A 178 -9.38 17.52 4.52
N LEU A 179 -8.36 17.98 3.80
CA LEU A 179 -7.24 17.15 3.39
C LEU A 179 -5.92 17.85 3.76
N LYS A 180 -5.14 17.21 4.63
CA LYS A 180 -3.76 17.58 4.91
C LYS A 180 -2.85 16.99 3.82
N GLU A 181 -1.65 17.55 3.65
CA GLU A 181 -0.61 17.00 2.77
C GLU A 181 0.72 17.00 3.55
N GLY A 182 1.51 15.93 3.46
CA GLY A 182 2.73 15.82 4.25
C GLY A 182 3.61 14.60 3.98
N VAL A 183 4.74 14.55 4.70
CA VAL A 183 5.79 13.53 4.58
C VAL A 183 5.54 12.38 5.55
N TYR A 184 5.54 11.15 5.05
CA TYR A 184 5.36 9.93 5.86
C TYR A 184 6.71 9.31 6.25
N ALA A 185 6.97 9.15 7.55
CA ALA A 185 8.12 8.39 8.04
C ALA A 185 7.75 6.92 8.27
N GLY A 186 8.37 6.01 7.51
CA GLY A 186 8.23 4.57 7.72
C GLY A 186 9.24 4.04 8.73
N LEU A 187 8.78 3.51 9.85
CA LEU A 187 9.60 2.84 10.87
C LEU A 187 9.37 1.34 10.89
N LEU A 188 10.30 0.60 11.51
CA LEU A 188 10.19 -0.86 11.57
C LEU A 188 9.08 -1.33 12.52
N GLY A 189 8.92 -0.70 13.69
CA GLY A 189 8.09 -1.21 14.78
C GLY A 189 8.66 -2.48 15.45
N PRO A 190 7.88 -3.22 16.26
CA PRO A 190 6.46 -2.99 16.59
C PRO A 190 6.24 -2.05 17.79
N SER A 191 7.30 -1.67 18.51
CA SER A 191 7.19 -0.65 19.55
C SER A 191 6.83 0.69 18.92
N TYR A 192 5.89 1.42 19.51
CA TYR A 192 5.69 2.83 19.21
C TYR A 192 6.94 3.63 19.56
N GLU A 193 7.01 4.83 18.99
CA GLU A 193 8.14 5.74 19.12
C GLU A 193 8.21 6.32 20.53
N THR A 194 9.42 6.52 21.01
CA THR A 194 9.68 7.35 22.19
C THR A 194 9.45 8.83 21.85
N PRO A 195 9.19 9.69 22.85
CA PRO A 195 9.09 11.14 22.62
C PRO A 195 10.35 11.76 22.00
N ALA A 196 11.52 11.17 22.22
CA ALA A 196 12.76 11.63 21.61
C ALA A 196 12.84 11.31 20.12
N GLU A 197 12.37 10.13 19.71
CA GLU A 197 12.26 9.73 18.30
C GLU A 197 11.22 10.60 17.58
N ILE A 198 10.06 10.87 18.17
CA ILE A 198 9.07 11.80 17.57
C ILE A 198 9.68 13.19 17.31
N ARG A 199 10.37 13.78 18.30
CA ARG A 199 11.07 15.07 18.11
C ARG A 199 12.23 15.00 17.12
N MET A 200 12.79 13.82 16.87
CA MET A 200 13.80 13.63 15.83
C MET A 200 13.12 13.62 14.46
N LEU A 201 12.04 12.85 14.30
CA LEU A 201 11.26 12.75 13.05
C LEU A 201 10.72 14.11 12.61
N GLU A 202 10.16 14.89 13.55
CA GLU A 202 9.72 16.26 13.32
C GLU A 202 10.86 17.12 12.73
N ARG A 203 12.06 17.05 13.32
CA ARG A 203 13.24 17.83 12.87
C ARG A 203 13.80 17.40 11.53
N VAL A 204 13.55 16.16 11.11
CA VAL A 204 13.95 15.67 9.77
C VAL A 204 12.82 15.82 8.75
N GLY A 205 11.72 16.48 9.13
CA GLY A 205 10.65 16.91 8.21
C GLY A 205 9.53 15.89 8.01
N ALA A 206 9.31 14.98 8.95
CA ALA A 206 8.15 14.09 8.91
C ALA A 206 6.89 14.75 9.49
N ASP A 207 5.76 14.57 8.82
CA ASP A 207 4.44 15.03 9.29
C ASP A 207 3.64 13.91 9.95
N ALA A 208 3.90 12.66 9.57
CA ALA A 208 3.28 11.46 10.13
C ALA A 208 4.28 10.30 10.21
N VAL A 209 3.98 9.31 11.06
CA VAL A 209 4.81 8.11 11.24
C VAL A 209 3.96 6.83 11.30
N GLY A 210 4.49 5.74 10.75
CA GLY A 210 3.93 4.39 10.90
C GLY A 210 4.72 3.31 10.20
#